data_AF-A0A316NKF3-F1
#
_entry.id   AF-A0A316NKF3-F1
#
_cell.length_a   1.000
_cell.length_b   1.000
_cell.length_c   1.000
_cell.angle_alpha   90.00
_cell.angle_beta   90.00
_cell.angle_gamma   90.00
#
_symmetry.space_group_name_H-M   'P 1'
#
loop_
_entity.id
_entity.type
_entity.pdbx_description
1 polymer ?
#
loop_
_entity_poly.entity_id
_entity_poly.type
_entity_poly.pdbx_seq_one_letter_code
_entity_poly.pdbx_strand_id
1 'polypeptide(L)'
;MRECGTDDFTQFDSFKLNLQENKTIVLVKFAKSFDPSKQMEYKQKSLIFEDKLRDLHLSYLNLEIQEAINPNSPSIGYLIWDEYTGTEDVLPQALSDWQTKYENMTAIIFKHKG
;
A
#
# COMPACT_ATOMS: atom_id res chain seq x y z
N MET A 1 -14.61 31.00 -24.09
CA MET A 1 -15.04 30.50 -22.76
C MET A 1 -13.96 29.54 -22.31
N ARG A 2 -13.33 29.76 -21.14
CA ARG A 2 -12.36 28.81 -20.58
C ARG A 2 -13.16 27.63 -20.06
N GLU A 3 -12.93 26.44 -20.62
CA GLU A 3 -13.39 25.19 -20.04
C GLU A 3 -12.68 25.03 -18.69
N CYS A 4 -13.44 25.17 -17.61
CA CYS A 4 -12.98 24.84 -16.27
C CYS A 4 -12.98 23.31 -16.20
N GLY A 5 -11.83 22.69 -16.48
CA GLY A 5 -11.62 21.30 -16.11
C GLY A 5 -11.70 21.22 -14.59
N THR A 6 -12.80 20.69 -14.06
CA THR A 6 -12.78 20.06 -12.75
C THR A 6 -11.90 18.83 -12.89
N ASP A 7 -10.59 19.00 -12.72
CA ASP A 7 -9.71 17.87 -12.40
C ASP A 7 -10.29 17.26 -11.12
N ASP A 8 -10.98 16.12 -11.29
CA ASP A 8 -11.54 15.36 -10.19
C ASP A 8 -10.43 15.09 -9.18
N PHE A 9 -10.61 15.59 -7.97
CA PHE A 9 -9.66 15.41 -6.89
C PHE A 9 -9.47 13.92 -6.62
N THR A 10 -8.30 13.38 -6.96
CA THR A 10 -8.06 11.94 -6.90
C THR A 10 -7.63 11.51 -5.49
N GLN A 11 -7.78 10.22 -5.17
CA GLN A 11 -7.21 9.65 -3.93
C GLN A 11 -5.69 9.88 -3.83
N PHE A 12 -5.01 10.02 -4.97
CA PHE A 12 -3.60 10.35 -5.03
C PHE A 12 -3.31 11.82 -4.66
N ASP A 13 -4.23 12.73 -4.96
CA ASP A 13 -4.12 14.14 -4.54
C ASP A 13 -4.45 14.31 -3.06
N SER A 14 -5.41 13.56 -2.51
CA SER A 14 -5.62 13.44 -1.05
C SER A 14 -4.34 12.96 -0.35
N PHE A 15 -3.70 11.94 -0.92
CA PHE A 15 -2.44 11.40 -0.40
C PHE A 15 -1.34 12.47 -0.38
N LYS A 16 -1.09 13.18 -1.50
CA LYS A 16 -0.07 14.24 -1.57
C LYS A 16 -0.27 15.33 -0.50
N LEU A 17 -1.51 15.73 -0.25
CA LEU A 17 -1.82 16.74 0.78
C LEU A 17 -1.55 16.18 2.18
N ASN A 18 -1.90 14.92 2.42
CA ASN A 18 -1.63 14.25 3.69
C ASN A 18 -0.12 14.07 3.98
N LEU A 19 0.73 14.00 2.96
CA LEU A 19 2.19 13.84 3.10
C LEU A 19 2.96 15.09 3.53
N GLN A 20 2.32 16.27 3.57
CA GLN A 20 3.00 17.50 4.01
C GLN A 20 3.37 17.47 5.50
N GLU A 21 2.77 16.55 6.26
CA GLU A 21 3.16 16.25 7.64
C GLU A 21 4.24 15.16 7.66
N ASN A 22 5.11 15.14 8.68
CA ASN A 22 6.17 14.13 8.86
C ASN A 22 5.59 12.72 9.08
N LYS A 23 5.05 12.11 8.03
CA LYS A 23 4.40 10.81 8.04
C LYS A 23 5.36 9.72 7.55
N THR A 24 5.28 8.56 8.21
CA THR A 24 5.93 7.34 7.73
C THR A 24 5.00 6.69 6.72
N ILE A 25 5.50 6.51 5.50
CA ILE A 25 4.77 5.87 4.40
C ILE A 25 5.46 4.55 4.10
N VAL A 26 4.69 3.52 3.80
CA VAL A 26 5.22 2.20 3.53
C VAL A 26 4.56 1.65 2.27
N LEU A 27 5.38 1.20 1.34
CA LEU A 27 4.94 0.44 0.19
C LEU A 27 5.08 -1.05 0.50
N VAL A 28 3.97 -1.73 0.67
CA VAL A 28 3.92 -3.19 0.79
C VAL A 28 3.56 -3.77 -0.57
N LYS A 29 4.33 -4.76 -1.02
CA LYS A 29 4.13 -5.47 -2.28
C LYS A 29 4.07 -6.96 -2.02
N PHE A 30 3.12 -7.63 -2.66
CA PHE A 30 3.03 -9.07 -2.69
C PHE A 30 3.42 -9.55 -4.09
N ALA A 31 4.51 -10.29 -4.20
CA ALA A 31 4.89 -10.89 -5.47
C ALA A 31 3.81 -11.88 -5.91
N LYS A 32 3.34 -11.75 -7.15
CA LYS A 32 2.38 -12.70 -7.72
C LYS A 32 3.06 -14.05 -7.91
N SER A 33 2.43 -15.11 -7.39
CA SER A 33 2.90 -16.46 -7.67
C SER A 33 2.61 -16.79 -9.14
N PHE A 34 3.62 -17.31 -9.86
CA PHE A 34 3.48 -17.80 -11.23
C PHE A 34 2.69 -19.11 -11.32
N ASP A 35 2.34 -19.71 -10.17
CA ASP A 35 1.59 -20.94 -10.11
C ASP A 35 0.08 -20.65 -10.32
N PRO A 36 -0.53 -21.12 -11.43
CA PRO A 36 -1.94 -20.89 -11.72
C PRO A 36 -2.87 -21.49 -10.66
N SER A 37 -2.44 -22.52 -9.92
CA SER A 37 -3.22 -23.09 -8.82
C SER A 37 -3.31 -22.15 -7.60
N LYS A 38 -2.39 -21.19 -7.48
CA LYS A 38 -2.31 -20.22 -6.38
C LYS A 38 -2.94 -18.85 -6.70
N GLN A 39 -3.54 -18.69 -7.87
CA GLN A 39 -4.18 -17.42 -8.26
C GLN A 39 -5.41 -17.09 -7.40
N MET A 40 -6.22 -18.09 -7.01
CA MET A 40 -7.33 -17.86 -6.07
C MET A 40 -6.82 -17.47 -4.68
N GLU A 41 -5.75 -18.12 -4.21
CA GLU A 41 -5.10 -17.78 -2.93
C GLU A 41 -4.55 -16.35 -2.94
N TYR A 42 -4.01 -15.90 -4.08
CA TYR A 42 -3.51 -14.54 -4.25
C TYR A 42 -4.61 -13.48 -4.11
N LYS A 43 -5.79 -13.70 -4.69
CA LYS A 43 -6.95 -12.80 -4.52
C LYS A 43 -7.51 -12.83 -3.09
N GLN A 44 -7.43 -13.95 -2.39
CA GLN A 44 -7.83 -14.01 -0.98
C GLN A 44 -6.83 -13.27 -0.09
N LYS A 45 -5.52 -13.36 -0.39
CA LYS A 45 -4.48 -12.63 0.35
C LYS A 45 -4.67 -11.11 0.31
N SER A 46 -5.06 -10.54 -0.83
CA SER A 46 -5.34 -9.10 -0.93
C SER A 46 -6.53 -8.68 -0.06
N LEU A 47 -7.61 -9.46 -0.05
CA LEU A 47 -8.79 -9.17 0.79
C LEU A 47 -8.44 -9.25 2.29
N ILE A 48 -7.75 -10.31 2.69
CA ILE A 48 -7.31 -10.50 4.09
C ILE A 48 -6.38 -9.35 4.52
N PHE A 49 -5.51 -8.89 3.61
CA PHE A 49 -4.60 -7.80 3.92
C PHE A 49 -5.34 -6.46 4.07
N GLU A 50 -6.31 -6.18 3.21
CA GLU A 50 -7.14 -4.97 3.33
C GLU A 50 -7.97 -4.96 4.62
N ASP A 51 -8.53 -6.08 5.05
CA ASP A 51 -9.22 -6.16 6.34
C ASP A 51 -8.28 -5.88 7.51
N LYS A 52 -7.04 -6.39 7.48
CA LYS A 52 -6.05 -6.06 8.51
C LYS A 52 -5.68 -4.58 8.55
N LEU A 53 -5.63 -3.92 7.39
CA LEU A 53 -5.38 -2.47 7.34
C LEU A 53 -6.52 -1.69 7.99
N ARG A 54 -7.76 -2.13 7.77
CA ARG A 54 -8.95 -1.54 8.41
C ARG A 54 -8.97 -1.78 9.93
N ASP A 55 -8.64 -2.98 10.38
CA ASP A 55 -8.57 -3.32 11.81
C ASP A 55 -7.55 -2.45 12.56
N LEU A 56 -6.45 -2.09 11.89
CA LEU A 56 -5.41 -1.21 12.44
C LEU A 56 -5.71 0.28 12.23
N HIS A 57 -6.85 0.63 11.65
CA HIS A 57 -7.22 2.01 11.30
C HIS A 57 -6.16 2.73 10.45
N LEU A 58 -5.41 1.98 9.64
CA LEU A 58 -4.37 2.53 8.77
C LEU A 58 -4.98 3.03 7.46
N SER A 59 -4.52 4.19 7.01
CA SER A 59 -4.84 4.70 5.69
C SER A 59 -4.04 3.95 4.64
N TYR A 60 -4.69 3.61 3.53
CA TYR A 60 -4.02 2.91 2.43
C TYR A 60 -4.57 3.26 1.05
N LEU A 61 -3.72 3.09 0.04
CA LEU A 61 -4.06 3.16 -1.37
C LEU A 61 -3.62 1.85 -2.05
N ASN A 62 -4.56 1.15 -2.67
CA ASN A 62 -4.28 -0.03 -3.49
C ASN A 62 -3.60 0.42 -4.79
N LEU A 63 -2.49 -0.23 -5.14
CA LEU A 63 -1.73 0.02 -6.35
C LEU A 63 -1.65 -1.23 -7.22
N GLU A 64 -1.91 -1.04 -8.51
CA GLU A 64 -1.51 -2.00 -9.53
C GLU A 64 -0.04 -1.76 -9.88
N ILE A 65 0.84 -2.69 -9.53
CA ILE A 65 2.27 -2.60 -9.83
C ILE A 65 2.59 -3.50 -11.02
N GLN A 66 2.86 -2.88 -12.15
CA GLN A 66 3.42 -3.56 -13.32
C GLN A 66 4.94 -3.68 -13.15
N GLU A 67 5.47 -4.90 -13.17
CA GLU A 67 6.91 -5.12 -13.08
C GLU A 67 7.58 -4.80 -14.42
N ALA A 68 8.60 -3.94 -14.40
CA ALA A 68 9.34 -3.53 -15.60
C ALA A 68 10.01 -4.71 -16.33
N ILE A 69 10.37 -5.76 -15.60
CA ILE A 69 11.10 -6.94 -16.13
C ILE A 69 10.11 -8.01 -16.64
N ASN A 70 8.90 -8.08 -16.09
CA ASN A 70 7.89 -9.03 -16.53
C ASN A 70 6.47 -8.44 -16.41
N PRO A 71 5.96 -7.78 -17.47
CA PRO A 71 4.62 -7.20 -17.45
C PRO A 71 3.50 -8.24 -17.28
N ASN A 72 3.79 -9.53 -17.47
CA ASN A 72 2.84 -10.63 -17.25
C ASN A 72 2.78 -11.09 -15.78
N SER A 73 3.59 -10.51 -14.91
CA SER A 73 3.62 -10.76 -13.46
C SER A 73 3.20 -9.52 -12.67
N PRO A 74 1.95 -9.05 -12.80
CA PRO A 74 1.48 -7.90 -12.04
C PRO A 74 1.50 -8.23 -10.54
N SER A 75 2.13 -7.37 -9.74
CA SER A 75 2.12 -7.47 -8.28
C SER A 75 1.07 -6.52 -7.71
N ILE A 76 0.44 -6.93 -6.60
CA ILE A 76 -0.47 -6.06 -5.86
C ILE A 76 0.38 -5.28 -4.87
N GLY A 77 0.27 -3.96 -4.93
CA GLY A 77 0.92 -3.03 -4.04
C GLY A 77 -0.08 -2.31 -3.15
N TYR A 78 0.39 -1.90 -1.99
CA TYR A 78 -0.34 -1.04 -1.06
C TYR A 78 0.60 0.06 -0.59
N LEU A 79 0.24 1.31 -0.84
CA LEU A 79 0.82 2.43 -0.10
C LEU A 79 0.03 2.58 1.19
N ILE A 80 0.71 2.51 2.32
CA ILE A 80 0.11 2.55 3.65
C ILE A 80 0.76 3.68 4.42
N TRP A 81 -0.04 4.48 5.12
CA TRP A 81 0.47 5.50 6.03
C TRP A 81 -0.44 5.58 7.25
N ASP A 82 0.17 6.00 8.35
CA ASP A 82 -0.55 6.32 9.57
C ASP A 82 -0.81 7.84 9.58
N GLU A 83 -2.02 8.24 9.95
CA GLU A 83 -2.38 9.65 10.11
C GLU A 83 -1.92 10.21 11.47
N TYR A 84 -1.50 9.33 12.41
CA TYR A 84 -1.14 9.65 13.79
C TYR A 84 0.35 9.41 14.11
N THR A 85 1.25 9.60 13.13
CA THR A 85 2.70 9.24 13.19
C THR A 85 3.52 9.86 14.33
N GLY A 86 2.90 10.61 15.24
CA GLY A 86 3.52 11.17 16.44
C GLY A 86 3.24 10.43 17.75
N THR A 87 2.32 9.45 17.80
CA THR A 87 1.85 8.89 19.09
C THR A 87 2.02 7.39 19.27
N GLU A 88 2.00 6.55 18.22
CA GLU A 88 2.08 5.09 18.37
C GLU A 88 2.88 4.41 17.24
N ASP A 89 3.67 3.39 17.57
CA ASP A 89 4.44 2.56 16.63
C ASP A 89 3.59 1.47 15.93
N VAL A 90 2.34 1.79 15.55
CA VAL A 90 1.39 0.81 14.96
C VAL A 90 1.91 0.26 13.65
N LEU A 91 2.28 1.15 12.72
CA LEU A 91 2.72 0.75 11.38
C LEU A 91 4.06 -0.03 11.40
N PRO A 92 5.12 0.40 12.12
CA PRO A 92 6.34 -0.39 12.27
C PRO A 92 6.11 -1.78 12.88
N GLN A 93 5.29 -1.90 13.92
CA GLN A 93 5.00 -3.17 14.57
C GLN A 93 4.21 -4.11 13.64
N ALA A 94 3.19 -3.59 12.97
CA ALA A 94 2.40 -4.35 12.02
C ALA A 94 3.24 -4.91 10.87
N LEU A 95 4.20 -4.13 10.36
CA LEU A 95 5.13 -4.61 9.32
C LEU A 95 6.00 -5.77 9.79
N SER A 96 6.51 -5.70 11.02
CA SER A 96 7.32 -6.78 11.60
C SER A 96 6.50 -8.08 11.69
N ASP A 97 5.26 -7.97 12.17
CA ASP A 97 4.32 -9.08 12.26
C ASP A 97 3.92 -9.64 10.90
N TRP A 98 3.82 -8.80 9.86
CA TRP A 98 3.43 -9.25 8.52
C TRP A 98 4.58 -9.88 7.76
N GLN A 99 5.80 -9.34 7.89
CA GLN A 99 7.00 -9.94 7.26
C GLN A 99 7.25 -11.38 7.73
N THR A 100 6.88 -11.71 8.97
CA THR A 100 7.01 -13.07 9.51
C THR A 100 5.88 -14.01 9.08
N LYS A 101 4.72 -13.48 8.67
CA LYS A 101 3.52 -14.25 8.30
C LYS A 101 3.33 -14.46 6.80
N TYR A 102 3.77 -13.50 5.98
CA TYR A 102 3.55 -13.52 4.53
C TYR A 102 4.84 -13.80 3.78
N GLU A 103 5.04 -15.07 3.39
CA GLU A 103 6.13 -15.47 2.50
C GLU A 103 6.00 -14.70 1.17
N ASN A 104 7.06 -13.98 0.78
CA ASN A 104 7.15 -13.10 -0.41
C ASN A 104 6.52 -11.70 -0.28
N MET A 105 6.25 -11.23 0.94
CA MET A 105 5.93 -9.82 1.17
C MET A 105 7.21 -8.97 1.16
N THR A 106 7.21 -7.89 0.38
CA THR A 106 8.27 -6.86 0.42
C THR A 106 7.68 -5.58 0.99
N ALA A 107 8.34 -4.97 1.97
CA ALA A 107 7.96 -3.67 2.52
C ALA A 107 9.09 -2.67 2.31
N ILE A 108 8.79 -1.51 1.73
CA ILE A 108 9.74 -0.42 1.51
C ILE A 108 9.23 0.79 2.29
N ILE A 109 10.02 1.24 3.27
CA ILE A 109 9.65 2.36 4.14
C ILE A 109 10.19 3.66 3.52
N PHE A 110 9.31 4.61 3.28
CA PHE A 110 9.63 5.98 2.91
C PHE A 110 9.38 6.87 4.13
N LYS A 111 10.45 7.42 4.71
CA LYS A 111 10.33 8.52 5.66
C LYS A 111 10.41 9.83 4.88
N HIS A 112 9.31 10.57 4.84
CA HIS A 112 9.38 11.95 4.36
C HIS A 112 10.13 12.76 5.42
N LYS A 113 11.30 13.30 5.06
CA LYS A 113 11.95 14.34 5.85
C LYS A 113 11.43 15.66 5.32
N GLY A 114 10.62 16.35 6.10
CA GLY A 114 10.32 17.76 5.88
C GLY A 114 11.56 18.64 5.85
#